data_AF-A0A965QS68-F1
#
_entry.id   AF-A0A965QS68-F1
#
_cell.length_a   1.000
_cell.length_b   1.000
_cell.length_c   1.000
_cell.angle_alpha   90.00
_cell.angle_beta   90.00
_cell.angle_gamma   90.00
#
_symmetry.space_group_name_H-M   'P 1'
#
loop_
_entity.id
_entity.type
_entity.pdbx_description
1 polymer ?
#
loop_
_entity_poly.entity_id
_entity_poly.type
_entity_poly.pdbx_seq_one_letter_code
_entity_poly.pdbx_strand_id
1 'polypeptide(L)'
;FANGLVGLGLLAWAVPRLDQPPSLLAWLLYPLLVLCGVAILYGLVIMLAAATILMGRNQSLYDFWFYITNFSRYPAEIYAGPWGDPIRAVCTFVIPILLVVNVPARVIAQPLQGRAWGLVAAAVLAAVVSLVVSRFVFQAALARYRSASS
;
A
#
# COMPACT_ATOMS: atom_id res chain seq x y z
N PHE A 1 6.93 -11.54 12.54
CA PHE A 1 7.80 -10.82 13.49
C PHE A 1 9.25 -10.73 13.03
N ALA A 2 9.92 -11.83 12.66
CA ALA A 2 11.32 -11.81 12.20
C ALA A 2 11.60 -10.77 11.09
N ASN A 3 10.80 -10.74 10.03
CA ASN A 3 10.99 -9.80 8.90
C ASN A 3 10.92 -8.32 9.31
N GLY A 4 10.09 -7.97 10.29
CA GLY A 4 9.96 -6.59 10.77
C GLY A 4 11.19 -6.15 11.56
N LEU A 5 11.73 -7.01 12.42
CA LEU A 5 12.96 -6.76 13.17
C LEU A 5 14.17 -6.65 12.24
N VAL A 6 14.26 -7.52 11.23
CA VAL A 6 15.31 -7.44 10.20
C VAL A 6 15.20 -6.13 9.41
N GLY A 7 13.98 -5.72 9.04
CA GLY A 7 13.74 -4.44 8.36
C GLY A 7 14.19 -3.24 9.20
N LEU A 8 13.85 -3.21 10.50
CA LEU A 8 14.31 -2.16 11.42
C LEU A 8 15.83 -2.15 11.58
N GLY A 9 16.44 -3.33 11.71
CA GLY A 9 17.89 -3.47 11.82
C GLY A 9 18.62 -2.97 10.57
N LEU A 10 18.12 -3.32 9.38
CA LEU A 10 18.65 -2.81 8.11
C LEU A 10 18.53 -1.30 7.99
N LEU A 11 17.41 -0.72 8.44
CA LEU A 11 17.19 0.72 8.43
C LEU A 11 18.19 1.44 9.33
N ALA A 12 18.36 0.98 10.57
CA ALA A 12 19.33 1.52 11.51
C ALA A 12 20.78 1.39 11.01
N TRP A 13 21.08 0.32 10.27
CA TRP A 13 22.40 0.08 9.69
C TRP A 13 22.67 0.91 8.42
N ALA A 14 21.64 1.19 7.62
CA ALA A 14 21.77 1.93 6.36
C ALA A 14 21.82 3.45 6.55
N VAL A 15 21.08 4.00 7.53
CA VAL A 15 21.00 5.45 7.78
C VAL A 15 22.38 6.13 7.94
N PRO A 16 23.35 5.58 8.71
CA PRO A 16 24.67 6.19 8.86
C PRO A 16 25.54 6.13 7.60
N ARG A 17 25.16 5.33 6.59
CA ARG A 17 25.90 5.12 5.34
C ARG A 17 25.39 5.98 4.19
N LEU A 18 24.41 6.85 4.44
CA LEU A 18 23.91 7.79 3.44
C LEU A 18 24.87 9.00 3.36
N ASP A 19 25.21 9.41 2.13
CA ASP A 19 26.09 10.57 1.88
C ASP A 19 25.52 11.88 2.44
N GLN A 20 24.20 11.95 2.63
CA GLN A 20 23.51 13.08 3.26
C GLN A 20 22.62 12.55 4.39
N PRO A 21 22.74 13.08 5.62
CA PRO A 21 21.89 12.65 6.73
C PRO A 21 20.42 13.01 6.43
N PRO A 22 19.48 12.09 6.68
CA PRO A 22 18.06 12.35 6.45
C PRO A 22 17.58 13.53 7.30
N SER A 23 16.87 14.47 6.67
CA SER A 23 16.28 15.63 7.35
C SER A 23 15.30 15.21 8.46
N LEU A 24 15.13 16.06 9.49
CA LEU A 24 14.14 15.82 10.56
C LEU A 24 12.72 15.60 10.02
N LEU A 25 12.39 16.27 8.92
CA LEU A 25 11.12 16.12 8.22
C LEU A 25 10.97 14.72 7.60
N ALA A 26 12.03 14.14 7.04
CA ALA A 26 12.00 12.78 6.48
C ALA A 26 11.72 11.73 7.56
N TRP A 27 12.24 11.93 8.77
CA TRP A 27 11.94 11.07 9.93
C TRP A 27 10.48 11.12 10.37
N LEU A 28 9.78 12.24 10.18
CA LEU A 28 8.34 12.37 10.47
C LEU A 28 7.49 11.84 9.31
N LEU A 29 7.90 12.08 8.07
CA LEU A 29 7.17 11.62 6.88
C LEU A 29 7.23 10.10 6.72
N TYR A 30 8.34 9.46 7.08
CA TYR A 30 8.49 8.02 6.97
C TYR A 30 7.39 7.22 7.73
N PRO A 31 7.17 7.39 9.04
CA PRO A 31 6.11 6.68 9.75
C PRO A 31 4.72 7.05 9.24
N LEU A 32 4.48 8.31 8.83
CA LEU A 32 3.22 8.72 8.22
C LEU A 32 2.94 7.94 6.94
N LEU A 33 3.94 7.78 6.07
CA LEU A 33 3.82 7.04 4.82
C LEU A 33 3.63 5.54 5.06
N VAL A 34 4.31 4.98 6.07
CA VAL A 34 4.08 3.60 6.52
C VAL A 34 2.63 3.42 6.99
N LEU A 35 2.10 4.35 7.80
CA LEU A 35 0.71 4.31 8.26
C LEU A 35 -0.28 4.43 7.10
N CYS A 36 -0.01 5.28 6.11
CA CYS A 36 -0.81 5.37 4.89
C CYS A 36 -0.84 4.02 4.15
N GLY A 37 0.31 3.33 4.07
CA GLY A 37 0.38 2.02 3.45
C GLY A 37 -0.38 0.93 4.19
N VAL A 38 -0.29 0.93 5.52
CA VAL A 38 -1.10 0.04 6.36
C VAL A 38 -2.59 0.30 6.16
N ALA A 39 -3.01 1.57 6.12
CA ALA A 39 -4.40 1.95 5.89
C ALA A 39 -4.93 1.48 4.53
N ILE A 40 -4.12 1.59 3.47
CA ILE A 40 -4.46 1.10 2.12
C ILE A 40 -4.68 -0.41 2.13
N LEU A 41 -3.72 -1.16 2.67
CA LEU A 41 -3.79 -2.63 2.74
C LEU A 41 -4.99 -3.07 3.59
N TYR A 42 -5.25 -2.38 4.69
CA TYR A 42 -6.39 -2.64 5.56
C TYR A 42 -7.72 -2.43 4.82
N GLY A 43 -7.87 -1.31 4.11
CA GLY A 43 -9.05 -1.05 3.27
C GLY A 43 -9.27 -2.15 2.22
N LEU A 44 -8.19 -2.66 1.62
CA LEU A 44 -8.25 -3.77 0.68
C LEU A 44 -8.74 -5.08 1.33
N VAL A 45 -8.25 -5.42 2.52
CA VAL A 45 -8.74 -6.59 3.29
C VAL A 45 -10.24 -6.47 3.56
N ILE A 46 -10.72 -5.30 3.97
CA ILE A 46 -12.16 -5.06 4.20
C ILE A 46 -12.97 -5.29 2.92
N MET A 47 -12.51 -4.78 1.79
CA MET A 47 -13.20 -4.98 0.51
C MET A 47 -13.23 -6.46 0.09
N LEU A 48 -12.13 -7.19 0.27
CA LEU A 48 -12.11 -8.63 0.04
C LEU A 48 -13.10 -9.35 0.96
N ALA A 49 -13.10 -9.02 2.25
CA ALA A 49 -14.04 -9.60 3.21
C ALA A 49 -15.50 -9.32 2.82
N ALA A 50 -15.82 -8.08 2.40
CA ALA A 50 -17.14 -7.74 1.90
C ALA A 50 -17.51 -8.51 0.61
N ALA A 51 -16.54 -8.74 -0.28
CA ALA A 51 -16.74 -9.55 -1.48
C ALA A 51 -17.03 -11.02 -1.16
N THR A 52 -16.46 -11.59 -0.08
CA THR A 52 -16.78 -12.97 0.34
C THR A 52 -18.28 -13.18 0.60
N ILE A 53 -18.95 -12.17 1.17
CA ILE A 53 -20.39 -12.18 1.47
C ILE A 53 -21.20 -12.27 0.17
N LEU A 54 -20.71 -11.64 -0.90
CA LEU A 54 -21.37 -11.62 -2.21
C LEU A 54 -21.10 -12.89 -3.03
N MET A 55 -19.88 -13.43 -2.94
CA MET A 55 -19.41 -14.51 -3.83
C MET A 55 -19.69 -15.92 -3.27
N GLY A 56 -20.04 -16.05 -1.99
CA GLY A 56 -20.43 -17.32 -1.35
C GLY A 56 -19.30 -18.34 -1.17
N ARG A 57 -18.09 -18.08 -1.71
CA ARG A 57 -16.88 -18.90 -1.58
C ARG A 57 -15.67 -18.00 -1.32
N ASN A 58 -14.84 -18.36 -0.34
CA ASN A 58 -13.73 -17.50 0.14
C ASN A 58 -12.35 -17.85 -0.47
N GLN A 59 -12.22 -19.00 -1.14
CA GLN A 59 -10.92 -19.55 -1.54
C GLN A 59 -10.17 -18.65 -2.55
N SER A 60 -10.86 -18.17 -3.59
CA SER A 60 -10.28 -17.27 -4.61
C SER A 60 -9.83 -15.92 -4.05
N LEU A 61 -10.41 -15.47 -2.94
CA LEU A 61 -10.07 -14.19 -2.31
C LEU A 61 -8.81 -14.31 -1.45
N TYR A 62 -8.60 -15.45 -0.78
CA TYR A 62 -7.32 -15.75 -0.12
C TYR A 62 -6.17 -15.84 -1.11
N ASP A 63 -6.38 -16.51 -2.25
CA ASP A 63 -5.37 -16.60 -3.31
C ASP A 63 -5.04 -15.19 -3.84
N PHE A 64 -6.06 -14.37 -4.08
CA PHE A 64 -5.87 -12.98 -4.52
C PHE A 64 -5.07 -12.15 -3.51
N TRP A 65 -5.39 -12.23 -2.21
CA TRP A 65 -4.64 -11.57 -1.15
C TRP A 65 -3.17 -12.04 -1.08
N PHE A 66 -2.95 -13.35 -1.22
CA PHE A 66 -1.61 -13.93 -1.23
C PHE A 66 -0.78 -13.41 -2.41
N TYR A 67 -1.35 -13.36 -3.62
CA TYR A 67 -0.65 -12.82 -4.78
C TYR A 67 -0.36 -11.32 -4.64
N ILE A 68 -1.28 -10.54 -4.08
CA ILE A 68 -1.07 -9.12 -3.79
C ILE A 68 0.11 -8.88 -2.85
N THR A 69 0.19 -9.60 -1.74
CA THR A 69 1.25 -9.42 -0.73
C THR A 69 2.60 -10.00 -1.15
N ASN A 70 2.61 -10.93 -2.12
CA ASN A 70 3.85 -11.34 -2.79
C ASN A 70 4.29 -10.32 -3.82
N PHE A 71 3.36 -9.75 -4.60
CA PHE A 71 3.65 -8.72 -5.59
C PHE A 71 4.27 -7.48 -4.94
N SER A 72 3.83 -7.10 -3.74
CA SER A 72 4.40 -5.98 -3.00
C SER A 72 5.88 -6.13 -2.61
N ARG A 73 6.46 -7.34 -2.71
CA ARG A 73 7.88 -7.57 -2.42
C ARG A 73 8.80 -7.19 -3.57
N TYR A 74 8.25 -7.01 -4.77
CA TYR A 74 9.01 -6.66 -5.95
C TYR A 74 9.06 -5.13 -6.14
N PRO A 75 10.27 -4.54 -6.26
CA PRO A 75 10.42 -3.11 -6.49
C PRO A 75 9.75 -2.65 -7.79
N ALA A 76 9.28 -1.40 -7.81
CA ALA A 76 8.58 -0.83 -8.97
C ALA A 76 9.42 -0.82 -10.24
N GLU A 77 10.74 -0.72 -10.08
CA GLU A 77 11.71 -0.63 -11.16
C GLU A 77 11.75 -1.91 -12.03
N ILE A 78 11.35 -3.07 -11.51
CA ILE A 78 11.31 -4.34 -12.27
C ILE A 78 10.23 -4.30 -13.35
N TYR A 79 9.21 -3.44 -13.20
CA TYR A 79 8.10 -3.29 -14.15
C TYR A 79 8.34 -2.18 -15.18
N ALA A 80 9.58 -1.74 -15.38
CA ALA A 80 9.92 -0.77 -16.42
C ALA A 80 10.01 -1.47 -17.80
N GLY A 81 9.18 -1.06 -18.75
CA GLY A 81 9.22 -1.54 -20.13
C GLY A 81 7.89 -1.37 -20.89
N PRO A 82 7.87 -1.56 -22.22
CA PRO A 82 6.70 -1.34 -23.07
C PRO A 82 5.47 -2.14 -22.66
N TRP A 83 5.69 -3.34 -22.11
CA TRP A 83 4.66 -4.26 -21.62
C TRP A 83 4.47 -4.20 -20.09
N GLY A 84 5.39 -3.56 -19.36
CA GLY A 84 5.37 -3.43 -17.90
C GLY A 84 4.72 -2.13 -17.42
N ASP A 85 4.77 -1.06 -18.22
CA ASP A 85 4.16 0.24 -17.91
C ASP A 85 2.65 0.18 -17.64
N PRO A 86 1.82 -0.59 -18.39
CA PRO A 86 0.40 -0.72 -18.09
C PRO A 86 0.14 -1.43 -16.76
N ILE A 87 0.94 -2.46 -16.44
CA ILE A 87 0.86 -3.19 -15.17
C ILE A 87 1.27 -2.28 -14.02
N ARG A 88 2.35 -1.50 -14.20
CA ARG A 88 2.77 -0.50 -13.21
C ARG A 88 1.68 0.54 -12.99
N ALA A 89 1.01 1.01 -14.04
CA ALA A 89 -0.11 1.94 -13.91
C ALA A 89 -1.27 1.32 -13.14
N VAL A 90 -1.72 0.10 -13.49
CA VAL A 90 -2.78 -0.60 -12.76
C VAL A 90 -2.42 -0.82 -11.29
N CYS A 91 -1.21 -1.28 -11.00
CA CYS A 91 -0.76 -1.51 -9.63
C CYS A 91 -0.31 -0.21 -8.91
N THR A 92 -0.36 0.95 -9.56
CA THR A 92 -0.18 2.26 -8.92
C THR A 92 -1.53 2.94 -8.67
N PHE A 93 -2.48 2.79 -9.59
CA PHE A 93 -3.77 3.50 -9.58
C PHE A 93 -4.96 2.65 -9.10
N VAL A 94 -4.95 1.33 -9.34
CA VAL A 94 -6.05 0.41 -8.97
C VAL A 94 -5.79 -0.27 -7.65
N ILE A 95 -4.55 -0.69 -7.40
CA ILE A 95 -4.13 -1.29 -6.13
C ILE A 95 -2.84 -0.60 -5.72
N PRO A 96 -2.87 0.49 -4.92
CA PRO A 96 -1.72 1.38 -4.72
C PRO A 96 -0.56 0.79 -3.89
N ILE A 97 -0.26 -0.51 -4.04
CA ILE A 97 0.84 -1.25 -3.43
C ILE A 97 2.20 -0.66 -3.79
N LEU A 98 2.40 -0.23 -5.05
CA LEU A 98 3.68 0.33 -5.45
C LEU A 98 3.96 1.69 -4.79
N LEU A 99 2.92 2.50 -4.57
CA LEU A 99 3.03 3.72 -3.77
C LEU A 99 3.43 3.39 -2.32
N VAL A 100 2.81 2.39 -1.72
CA VAL A 100 3.08 1.98 -0.34
C VAL A 100 4.52 1.55 -0.10
N VAL A 101 5.11 0.81 -1.02
CA VAL A 101 6.45 0.24 -0.83
C VAL A 101 7.55 1.23 -1.24
N ASN A 102 7.33 2.00 -2.31
CA ASN A 102 8.40 2.79 -2.91
C ASN A 102 8.45 4.24 -2.39
N VAL A 103 7.34 4.84 -1.98
CA VAL A 103 7.33 6.23 -1.48
C VAL A 103 8.12 6.40 -0.18
N PRO A 104 7.90 5.60 0.89
CA PRO A 104 8.69 5.75 2.12
C PRO A 104 10.18 5.47 1.88
N ALA A 105 10.52 4.49 1.03
CA ALA A 105 11.90 4.20 0.67
C ALA A 105 12.56 5.38 -0.08
N ARG A 106 11.85 5.98 -1.05
CA ARG A 106 12.34 7.13 -1.83
C ARG A 106 12.50 8.40 -1.00
N VAL A 107 11.64 8.64 -0.02
CA VAL A 107 11.69 9.82 0.86
C VAL A 107 12.89 9.78 1.81
N ILE A 108 13.37 8.59 2.19
CA ILE A 108 14.60 8.43 2.97
C ILE A 108 15.84 8.41 2.07
N ALA A 109 15.76 7.74 0.91
CA ALA A 109 16.93 7.50 0.05
C ALA A 109 17.32 8.69 -0.85
N GLN A 110 16.41 9.63 -1.12
CA GLN A 110 16.67 10.78 -2.00
C GLN A 110 16.34 12.10 -1.30
N PRO A 111 17.14 13.17 -1.53
CA PRO A 111 16.83 14.49 -0.99
C PRO A 111 15.45 14.95 -1.48
N LEU A 112 14.67 15.53 -0.58
CA LEU A 112 13.31 16.04 -0.79
C LEU A 112 13.27 17.19 -1.81
N GLN A 113 13.52 16.89 -3.08
CA GLN A 113 13.33 17.82 -4.19
C GLN A 113 11.86 17.76 -4.65
N GLY A 114 11.31 18.88 -5.12
CA GLY A 114 9.87 19.19 -5.23
C GLY A 114 8.90 18.08 -5.71
N ARG A 115 9.37 17.13 -6.52
CA ARG A 115 8.58 15.96 -6.99
C ARG A 115 8.23 14.95 -5.88
N ALA A 116 8.96 14.94 -4.76
CA ALA A 116 8.69 14.08 -3.61
C ALA A 116 7.37 14.43 -2.89
N TRP A 117 7.02 15.71 -2.84
CA TRP A 117 5.78 16.18 -2.19
C TRP A 117 4.51 15.69 -2.90
N GLY A 118 4.55 15.59 -4.23
CA GLY A 118 3.46 15.02 -5.02
C GLY A 118 3.22 13.54 -4.70
N LEU A 119 4.30 12.78 -4.45
CA LEU A 119 4.20 11.36 -4.07
C LEU A 119 3.65 11.19 -2.65
N VAL A 120 4.06 12.05 -1.71
CA VAL A 120 3.51 12.05 -0.34
C VAL A 120 2.02 12.37 -0.36
N ALA A 121 1.62 13.42 -1.08
CA ALA A 121 0.22 13.80 -1.23
C ALA A 121 -0.60 12.69 -1.90
N ALA A 122 -0.06 12.04 -2.94
CA ALA A 122 -0.70 10.90 -3.60
C ALA A 122 -0.87 9.70 -2.65
N ALA A 123 0.13 9.40 -1.82
CA ALA A 123 0.05 8.31 -0.84
C ALA A 123 -1.02 8.58 0.23
N VAL A 124 -1.08 9.80 0.76
CA VAL A 124 -2.11 10.22 1.73
C VAL A 124 -3.50 10.17 1.09
N LEU A 125 -3.66 10.72 -0.11
CA LEU A 125 -4.93 10.72 -0.83
C LEU A 125 -5.39 9.29 -1.15
N ALA A 126 -4.50 8.43 -1.62
CA ALA A 126 -4.79 7.02 -1.85
C ALA A 126 -5.23 6.28 -0.57
N ALA A 127 -4.61 6.59 0.58
CA ALA A 127 -5.01 6.02 1.86
C ALA A 127 -6.43 6.47 2.27
N VAL A 128 -6.73 7.76 2.17
CA VAL A 128 -8.06 8.30 2.47
C VAL A 128 -9.10 7.67 1.54
N VAL A 129 -8.85 7.65 0.23
CA VAL A 129 -9.76 7.06 -0.77
C VAL A 129 -9.98 5.57 -0.49
N SER A 130 -8.93 4.80 -0.21
CA SER A 130 -9.06 3.37 0.12
C SER A 130 -9.94 3.12 1.35
N LEU A 131 -9.76 3.91 2.42
CA LEU A 131 -10.58 3.80 3.63
C LEU A 131 -12.05 4.18 3.38
N VAL A 132 -12.28 5.24 2.61
CA VAL A 132 -13.64 5.69 2.27
C VAL A 132 -14.35 4.66 1.40
N VAL A 133 -13.72 4.20 0.32
CA VAL A 133 -14.28 3.21 -0.60
C VAL A 133 -14.52 1.88 0.11
N SER A 134 -13.56 1.40 0.90
CA SER A 134 -13.73 0.15 1.66
C SER A 134 -14.91 0.21 2.63
N ARG A 135 -15.13 1.36 3.29
CA ARG A 135 -16.29 1.56 4.16
C ARG A 135 -17.61 1.53 3.39
N PHE A 136 -17.68 2.14 2.21
CA PHE A 136 -18.87 2.08 1.36
C PHE A 136 -19.19 0.66 0.89
N VAL A 137 -18.18 -0.06 0.39
CA VAL A 137 -18.32 -1.45 -0.07
C VAL A 137 -18.78 -2.37 1.07
N PHE A 138 -18.21 -2.20 2.26
CA PHE A 138 -18.59 -2.98 3.44
C PHE A 138 -20.05 -2.75 3.86
N GLN A 139 -20.49 -1.48 3.90
CA GLN A 139 -21.88 -1.13 4.21
C GLN A 139 -22.86 -1.70 3.16
N ALA A 140 -22.50 -1.65 1.88
CA ALA A 140 -23.31 -2.22 0.79
C ALA A 140 -23.45 -3.75 0.92
N ALA A 141 -22.38 -4.45 1.28
CA ALA A 141 -22.41 -5.90 1.51
C ALA A 141 -23.32 -6.28 2.69
N LEU A 142 -23.26 -5.52 3.80
CA LEU A 142 -24.15 -5.74 4.96
C LEU A 142 -25.62 -5.47 4.65
N ALA A 143 -25.92 -4.53 3.76
CA ALA A 143 -27.31 -4.29 3.33
C ALA A 143 -27.89 -5.48 2.57
N ARG A 144 -27.13 -6.10 1.66
CA ARG A 144 -27.57 -7.29 0.89
C ARG A 144 -27.69 -8.55 1.74
N TYR A 145 -26.87 -8.69 2.79
CA TYR A 145 -26.99 -9.82 3.71
C TYR A 145 -28.30 -9.77 4.51
N ARG A 146 -28.71 -8.58 4.96
CA ARG A 146 -29.95 -8.37 5.73
C ARG A 146 -31.22 -8.67 4.92
N SER A 147 -31.22 -8.45 3.61
CA SER A 147 -32.37 -8.77 2.73
C SER A 147 -32.54 -10.27 2.46
N ALA A 148 -31.56 -11.11 2.80
CA ALA A 148 -31.65 -12.57 2.62
C ALA A 148 -32.16 -13.29 3.88
N SER A 149 -32.29 -12.59 5.02
CA SER A 149 -32.78 -13.15 6.29
C SER A 149 -34.19 -12.68 6.68
N SER A 150 -34.92 -12.05 5.77
CA SER A 150 -36.33 -11.65 5.90
C SER A 150 -37.19 -12.47 4.95
#